data_AF-K2DY65-F1
#
_entry.id   AF-K2DY65-F1
#
_cell.length_a   1.000
_cell.length_b   1.000
_cell.length_c   1.000
_cell.angle_alpha   90.00
_cell.angle_beta   90.00
_cell.angle_gamma   90.00
#
_symmetry.space_group_name_H-M   'P 1'
#
loop_
_entity.id
_entity.type
_entity.pdbx_description
1 polymer ?
#
loop_
_entity_poly.entity_id
_entity_poly.type
_entity_poly.pdbx_seq_one_letter_code
_entity_poly.pdbx_strand_id
1 'polypeptide(L)'
;LGSSPTQGTYYYKIAAVNADGKSADSNVATAEVGTVTPPPPTQQPPAVPSGLTAMVGKDTTGNSVVILTWQDNSSDEQGFNLYLSNSATGGFSKVATFGPGQTIVVHNVGSAATTFYYQVKSFNAGGESGASNTSSATVN
;
A
#
# COMPACT_ATOMS: atom_id res chain seq x y z
N LEU A 1 -31.79 24.45 -17.44
CA LEU A 1 -30.46 23.95 -17.82
C LEU A 1 -30.03 22.98 -16.73
N GLY A 2 -30.22 21.67 -16.94
CA GLY A 2 -30.10 20.72 -15.83
C GLY A 2 -30.53 19.31 -16.19
N SER A 3 -29.89 18.74 -17.20
CA SER A 3 -29.76 17.29 -17.32
C SER A 3 -28.40 17.04 -17.96
N SER A 4 -27.59 16.20 -17.31
CA SER A 4 -26.34 15.71 -17.89
C SER A 4 -26.67 15.07 -19.24
N PRO A 5 -25.92 15.36 -20.32
CA PRO A 5 -26.20 14.76 -21.61
C PRO A 5 -26.10 13.23 -21.50
N THR A 6 -27.12 12.54 -22.00
CA THR A 6 -27.08 11.10 -22.23
C THR A 6 -26.07 10.77 -23.34
N GLN A 7 -25.53 9.56 -23.35
CA GLN A 7 -24.55 9.11 -24.34
C GLN A 7 -25.01 9.38 -25.79
N GLY A 8 -24.15 9.99 -26.60
CA GLY A 8 -24.43 10.21 -28.02
C GLY A 8 -23.55 11.30 -28.65
N THR A 9 -23.60 11.37 -29.97
CA THR A 9 -22.98 12.44 -30.75
C THR A 9 -23.91 13.65 -30.77
N TYR A 10 -23.43 14.80 -30.28
CA TYR A 10 -24.19 16.04 -30.29
C TYR A 10 -23.63 17.00 -31.35
N TYR A 11 -24.52 17.54 -32.18
CA TYR A 11 -24.20 18.57 -33.17
C TYR A 11 -24.75 19.91 -32.68
N TYR A 12 -23.89 20.90 -32.50
CA TYR A 12 -24.29 22.26 -32.12
C TYR A 12 -23.87 23.26 -33.20
N LYS A 13 -24.73 24.25 -33.44
CA LYS A 13 -24.41 25.49 -34.15
C LYS A 13 -24.72 26.64 -33.22
N ILE A 14 -23.84 27.63 -33.19
CA ILE A 14 -24.04 28.83 -32.38
C ILE A 14 -24.13 30.00 -33.34
N ALA A 15 -25.05 30.92 -33.07
CA ALA A 15 -25.14 32.19 -33.76
C ALA A 15 -25.35 33.28 -32.72
N ALA A 16 -24.73 34.43 -32.94
CA ALA A 16 -24.96 35.60 -32.11
C ALA A 16 -26.30 36.24 -32.49
N VAL A 17 -27.04 36.74 -31.50
CA VAL A 17 -28.29 37.49 -31.72
C VAL A 17 -28.17 38.82 -31.00
N ASN A 18 -28.42 39.91 -31.73
CA ASN A 18 -28.52 41.26 -31.19
C ASN A 18 -29.93 41.82 -31.51
N ALA A 19 -30.24 43.04 -31.04
CA ALA A 19 -31.55 43.66 -31.25
C ALA A 19 -31.97 43.79 -32.73
N ASP A 20 -31.01 43.80 -33.66
CA ASP A 20 -31.23 43.94 -35.11
C ASP A 20 -31.26 42.60 -35.88
N GLY A 21 -31.21 41.46 -35.18
CA GLY A 21 -31.35 40.13 -35.78
C GLY A 21 -30.19 39.16 -35.50
N LYS A 22 -30.31 37.96 -36.07
CA LYS A 22 -29.39 36.81 -35.88
C LYS A 22 -28.27 36.83 -36.93
N SER A 23 -27.02 36.57 -36.50
CA SER A 23 -25.87 36.41 -37.41
C SER A 23 -25.98 35.12 -38.25
N ALA A 24 -25.13 34.98 -39.28
CA ALA A 24 -24.90 33.68 -39.90
C ALA A 24 -24.44 32.66 -38.83
N ASP A 25 -24.86 31.39 -38.97
CA ASP A 25 -24.44 30.31 -38.07
C ASP A 25 -22.92 30.05 -38.21
N SER A 26 -22.26 29.68 -37.11
CA SER A 26 -20.86 29.22 -37.12
C SER A 26 -20.67 27.90 -37.88
N ASN A 27 -19.42 27.51 -38.14
CA ASN A 27 -19.10 26.15 -38.59
C ASN A 27 -19.55 25.11 -37.55
N VAL A 28 -19.83 23.88 -37.99
CA VAL A 28 -20.18 22.75 -37.11
C VAL A 28 -18.91 22.20 -36.48
N ALA A 29 -18.84 22.21 -35.15
CA ALA A 29 -17.84 21.51 -34.38
C ALA A 29 -18.44 20.22 -33.81
N THR A 30 -17.69 19.12 -33.90
CA THR A 30 -18.06 17.82 -33.32
C THR A 30 -17.36 17.63 -31.98
N ALA A 31 -18.13 17.21 -30.97
CA ALA A 31 -17.60 16.77 -29.68
C ALA A 31 -18.11 15.36 -29.40
N GLU A 32 -17.21 14.41 -29.19
CA GLU A 32 -17.55 13.05 -28.79
C GLU A 32 -17.54 12.98 -27.26
N VAL A 33 -18.71 12.75 -26.67
CA VAL A 33 -18.83 12.52 -25.22
C VAL A 33 -18.68 11.02 -24.98
N GLY A 34 -17.44 10.57 -24.88
CA GLY A 34 -17.10 9.19 -24.50
C GLY A 34 -17.28 8.97 -22.99
N THR A 35 -17.66 7.75 -22.60
CA THR A 35 -17.56 7.34 -21.20
C THR A 35 -16.09 7.28 -20.83
N VAL A 36 -15.60 8.24 -20.04
CA VAL A 36 -14.39 7.99 -19.25
C VAL A 36 -14.77 6.97 -18.19
N THR A 37 -14.63 5.68 -18.48
CA THR A 37 -14.58 4.69 -17.39
C THR A 37 -13.42 5.11 -16.50
N PRO A 38 -13.63 5.42 -15.21
CA PRO A 38 -12.52 5.67 -14.30
C PRO A 38 -11.54 4.51 -14.43
N PRO A 39 -10.21 4.74 -14.43
CA PRO A 39 -9.27 3.63 -14.30
C PRO A 39 -9.71 2.77 -13.11
N PRO A 40 -9.58 1.42 -13.17
CA PRO A 40 -9.92 0.56 -12.04
C PRO A 40 -9.26 1.13 -10.78
N PRO A 41 -9.95 1.18 -9.62
CA PRO A 41 -9.32 1.67 -8.39
C PRO A 41 -8.03 0.89 -8.17
N THR A 42 -6.90 1.57 -8.27
CA THR A 42 -5.60 0.97 -8.00
C THR A 42 -5.60 0.58 -6.53
N GLN A 43 -5.47 -0.71 -6.22
CA GLN A 43 -5.39 -1.17 -4.85
C GLN A 43 -4.21 -0.45 -4.18
N GLN A 44 -4.44 0.19 -3.03
CA GLN A 44 -3.40 0.92 -2.30
C GLN A 44 -2.64 -0.06 -1.40
N PRO A 45 -1.32 0.15 -1.14
CA PRO A 45 -0.64 -0.57 -0.08
C PRO A 45 -1.35 -0.44 1.28
N PRO A 46 -1.29 -1.47 2.14
CA PRO A 46 -1.98 -1.44 3.43
C PRO A 46 -1.36 -0.44 4.42
N ALA A 47 -2.06 -0.23 5.53
CA ALA A 47 -1.55 0.55 6.66
C ALA A 47 -0.30 -0.08 7.29
N VAL A 48 0.64 0.78 7.70
CA VAL A 48 1.95 0.37 8.25
C VAL A 48 1.78 -0.31 9.61
N PRO A 49 2.37 -1.49 9.86
CA PRO A 49 2.40 -2.10 11.18
C PRO A 49 3.17 -1.24 12.19
N SER A 50 2.81 -1.28 13.47
CA SER A 50 3.45 -0.47 14.51
C SER A 50 3.82 -1.29 15.74
N GLY A 51 4.57 -0.69 16.67
CA GLY A 51 4.87 -1.31 17.97
C GLY A 51 5.67 -2.62 17.88
N LEU A 52 6.54 -2.77 16.88
CA LEU A 52 7.37 -3.96 16.73
C LEU A 52 8.31 -4.11 17.94
N THR A 53 8.24 -5.25 18.62
CA THR A 53 9.17 -5.65 19.69
C THR A 53 9.92 -6.92 19.29
N ALA A 54 11.17 -7.03 19.75
CA ALA A 54 12.02 -8.20 19.56
C ALA A 54 12.53 -8.67 20.94
N MET A 55 12.17 -9.88 21.34
CA MET A 55 12.54 -10.45 22.64
C MET A 55 13.29 -11.76 22.46
N VAL A 56 14.45 -11.88 23.10
CA VAL A 56 15.21 -13.14 23.11
C VAL A 56 14.49 -14.16 23.99
N GLY A 57 14.38 -15.39 23.49
CA GLY A 57 13.84 -16.53 24.22
C GLY A 57 14.59 -17.81 23.90
N LYS A 58 14.04 -18.93 24.35
CA LYS A 58 14.50 -20.28 24.02
C LYS A 58 13.35 -21.08 23.42
N ASP A 59 13.63 -21.90 22.40
CA ASP A 59 12.68 -22.90 21.93
C ASP A 59 12.64 -24.12 22.87
N THR A 60 11.78 -25.09 22.56
CA THR A 60 11.62 -26.33 23.36
C THR A 60 12.86 -27.23 23.36
N THR A 61 13.81 -26.99 22.46
CA THR A 61 15.07 -27.73 22.35
C THR A 61 16.26 -26.98 22.98
N GLY A 62 16.03 -25.77 23.50
CA GLY A 62 17.04 -24.94 24.16
C GLY A 62 17.83 -24.01 23.21
N ASN A 63 17.47 -23.94 21.93
CA ASN A 63 18.11 -23.01 20.99
C ASN A 63 17.64 -21.58 21.25
N SER A 64 18.51 -20.60 21.02
CA SER A 64 18.11 -19.20 21.12
C SER A 64 17.20 -18.81 19.95
N VAL A 65 16.13 -18.11 20.28
CA VAL A 65 15.15 -17.57 19.33
C VAL A 65 14.90 -16.10 19.61
N VAL A 66 14.41 -15.37 18.62
CA VAL A 66 13.83 -14.04 18.82
C VAL A 66 12.34 -14.13 18.55
N ILE A 67 11.55 -13.78 19.57
CA ILE A 67 10.11 -13.65 19.49
C ILE A 67 9.81 -12.21 19.06
N LEU A 68 9.13 -12.06 17.94
CA LEU A 68 8.75 -10.79 17.35
C LEU A 68 7.25 -10.60 17.50
N THR A 69 6.82 -9.44 17.99
CA THR A 69 5.40 -9.08 18.05
C THR A 69 5.18 -7.68 17.52
N TRP A 70 4.06 -7.42 16.85
CA TRP A 70 3.68 -6.10 16.35
C TRP A 70 2.17 -5.89 16.39
N GLN A 71 1.77 -4.63 16.27
CA GLN A 71 0.38 -4.24 16.07
C GLN A 71 0.06 -4.23 14.58
N ASP A 72 -0.99 -4.96 14.22
CA ASP A 72 -1.64 -4.84 12.91
C ASP A 72 -2.52 -3.59 12.87
N ASN A 73 -2.32 -2.76 11.86
CA ASN A 73 -3.09 -1.53 11.64
C ASN A 73 -3.89 -1.59 10.32
N SER A 74 -3.82 -2.72 9.60
CA SER A 74 -4.47 -2.97 8.33
C SER A 74 -5.66 -3.91 8.50
N SER A 75 -6.56 -3.87 7.53
CA SER A 75 -7.68 -4.83 7.39
C SER A 75 -7.80 -5.38 5.97
N ASP A 76 -6.90 -4.93 5.10
CA ASP A 76 -6.83 -5.15 3.67
C ASP A 76 -5.47 -5.75 3.26
N GLU A 77 -4.67 -6.17 4.23
CA GLU A 77 -3.43 -6.89 4.00
C GLU A 77 -3.68 -8.35 3.63
N GLN A 78 -2.86 -8.87 2.73
CA GLN A 78 -2.76 -10.30 2.45
C GLN A 78 -1.72 -10.98 3.33
N GLY A 79 -0.96 -10.19 4.10
CA GLY A 79 0.04 -10.68 5.04
C GLY A 79 1.10 -9.66 5.41
N PHE A 80 2.16 -10.16 6.02
CA PHE A 80 3.30 -9.38 6.49
C PHE A 80 4.63 -9.94 5.99
N ASN A 81 5.55 -9.05 5.64
CA ASN A 81 6.92 -9.36 5.29
C ASN A 81 7.85 -8.95 6.44
N LEU A 82 8.68 -9.88 6.90
CA LEU A 82 9.73 -9.63 7.89
C LEU A 82 11.04 -9.31 7.19
N TYR A 83 11.63 -8.21 7.63
CA TYR A 83 12.90 -7.71 7.16
C TYR A 83 13.93 -7.78 8.28
N LEU A 84 15.14 -8.22 7.94
CA LEU A 84 16.25 -8.40 8.86
C LEU A 84 17.49 -7.65 8.38
N SER A 85 18.24 -7.08 9.32
CA SER A 85 19.57 -6.51 9.09
C SER A 85 20.50 -6.76 10.28
N ASN A 86 21.80 -6.66 10.03
CA ASN A 86 22.86 -6.60 11.03
C ASN A 86 23.26 -5.15 11.37
N SER A 87 22.58 -4.17 10.78
CA SER A 87 22.78 -2.73 11.04
C SER A 87 21.46 -2.06 11.40
N ALA A 88 21.51 -1.08 12.32
CA ALA A 88 20.35 -0.33 12.77
C ALA A 88 19.72 0.55 11.68
N THR A 89 20.50 0.98 10.70
CA THR A 89 20.13 2.06 9.78
C THR A 89 19.95 1.64 8.32
N GLY A 90 20.25 0.40 7.97
CA GLY A 90 20.17 -0.04 6.57
C GLY A 90 20.52 -1.51 6.38
N GLY A 91 20.49 -1.98 5.13
CA GLY A 91 20.80 -3.37 4.78
C GLY A 91 19.67 -4.37 5.04
N PHE A 92 18.45 -3.89 5.29
CA PHE A 92 17.29 -4.74 5.54
C PHE A 92 16.95 -5.59 4.31
N SER A 93 16.92 -6.90 4.49
CA SER A 93 16.53 -7.88 3.49
C SER A 93 15.31 -8.66 3.96
N LYS A 94 14.38 -8.95 3.06
CA LYS A 94 13.22 -9.77 3.38
C LYS A 94 13.66 -11.20 3.68
N VAL A 95 13.32 -11.72 4.84
CA VAL A 95 13.68 -13.08 5.27
C VAL A 95 12.48 -14.02 5.41
N ALA A 96 11.28 -13.49 5.56
CA ALA A 96 10.07 -14.30 5.68
C ALA A 96 8.81 -13.51 5.25
N THR A 97 7.77 -14.28 4.92
CA THR A 97 6.42 -13.80 4.64
C THR A 97 5.42 -14.61 5.46
N PHE A 98 4.45 -13.93 6.06
CA PHE A 98 3.41 -14.51 6.91
C PHE A 98 2.03 -14.16 6.36
N GLY A 99 1.04 -15.00 6.68
CA GLY A 99 -0.36 -14.78 6.29
C GLY A 99 -1.00 -13.55 6.96
N PRO A 100 -2.25 -13.22 6.58
CA PRO A 100 -2.98 -12.07 7.11
C PRO A 100 -3.30 -12.25 8.61
N GLY A 101 -3.44 -11.14 9.34
CA GLY A 101 -3.73 -11.11 10.78
C GLY A 101 -2.65 -11.70 11.71
N GLN A 102 -1.54 -12.22 11.18
CA GLN A 102 -0.42 -12.71 11.99
C GLN A 102 0.33 -11.54 12.62
N THR A 103 0.42 -11.52 13.95
CA THR A 103 1.05 -10.44 14.75
C THR A 103 2.16 -10.91 15.67
N ILE A 104 2.46 -12.22 15.65
CA ILE A 104 3.53 -12.85 16.43
C ILE A 104 4.24 -13.91 15.60
N VAL A 105 5.57 -13.89 15.63
CA VAL A 105 6.42 -14.90 14.96
C VAL A 105 7.67 -15.19 15.77
N VAL A 106 8.25 -16.36 15.53
CA VAL A 106 9.50 -16.80 16.15
C VAL A 106 10.56 -16.91 15.05
N HIS A 107 11.67 -16.20 15.23
CA HIS A 107 12.84 -16.30 14.37
C HIS A 107 13.93 -17.11 15.08
N ASN A 108 14.30 -18.25 14.50
CA ASN A 108 15.38 -19.10 15.01
C ASN A 108 16.73 -18.47 14.61
N VAL A 109 17.49 -18.01 15.59
CA VAL A 109 18.72 -17.20 15.40
C VAL A 109 20.01 -17.98 15.73
N GLY A 110 19.88 -19.28 16.04
CA GLY A 110 21.02 -20.11 16.44
C GLY A 110 21.66 -19.63 17.75
N SER A 111 22.91 -19.98 17.98
CA SER A 111 23.64 -19.69 19.23
C SER A 111 24.77 -18.67 19.06
N ALA A 112 24.86 -17.99 17.92
CA ALA A 112 25.92 -17.02 17.70
C ALA A 112 25.60 -15.69 18.39
N ALA A 113 26.60 -15.12 19.08
CA ALA A 113 26.47 -13.79 19.65
C ALA A 113 26.31 -12.76 18.52
N THR A 114 25.09 -12.27 18.32
CA THR A 114 24.74 -11.40 17.19
C THR A 114 23.58 -10.51 17.55
N THR A 115 23.69 -9.22 17.20
CA THR A 115 22.58 -8.28 17.25
C THR A 115 21.86 -8.29 15.90
N PHE A 116 20.56 -8.56 15.97
CA PHE A 116 19.66 -8.53 14.82
C PHE A 116 18.75 -7.32 14.91
N TYR A 117 18.50 -6.68 13.76
CA TYR A 117 17.57 -5.57 13.61
C TYR A 117 16.42 -6.00 12.70
N TYR A 118 15.20 -5.68 13.10
CA TYR A 118 13.97 -6.14 12.48
C TYR A 118 13.08 -4.98 12.09
N GLN A 119 12.40 -5.16 10.95
CA GLN A 119 11.27 -4.33 10.52
C GLN A 119 10.18 -5.25 9.95
N VAL A 120 8.93 -4.84 10.06
CA VAL A 120 7.80 -5.54 9.45
C VAL A 120 7.05 -4.57 8.53
N LYS A 121 6.61 -5.08 7.39
CA LYS A 121 5.73 -4.37 6.45
C LYS A 121 4.51 -5.24 6.16
N SER A 122 3.33 -4.64 6.11
CA SER A 122 2.13 -5.31 5.55
C SER A 122 2.19 -5.25 4.02
N PHE A 123 1.50 -6.16 3.34
CA PHE A 123 1.40 -6.13 1.88
C PHE A 123 0.05 -6.59 1.36
N ASN A 124 -0.34 -6.08 0.19
CA ASN A 124 -1.44 -6.59 -0.62
C ASN A 124 -1.09 -6.48 -2.12
N ALA A 125 -2.07 -6.57 -3.04
CA ALA A 125 -1.80 -6.50 -4.47
C ALA A 125 -1.47 -5.06 -4.92
N GLY A 126 -1.77 -4.07 -4.07
CA GLY A 126 -1.33 -2.69 -4.20
C GLY A 126 0.13 -2.45 -3.84
N GLY A 127 0.79 -3.42 -3.18
CA GLY A 127 2.20 -3.37 -2.81
C GLY A 127 2.44 -3.50 -1.30
N GLU A 128 3.67 -3.19 -0.89
CA GLU A 128 4.06 -3.15 0.52
C GLU A 128 3.80 -1.78 1.15
N SER A 129 3.44 -1.79 2.43
CA SER A 129 3.41 -0.59 3.25
C SER A 129 4.82 0.00 3.45
N GLY A 130 4.89 1.17 4.10
CA GLY A 130 6.09 1.59 4.80
C GLY A 130 6.52 0.59 5.88
N ALA A 131 7.76 0.69 6.35
CA ALA A 131 8.27 -0.14 7.43
C ALA A 131 7.74 0.31 8.81
N SER A 132 7.54 -0.65 9.71
CA SER A 132 7.36 -0.41 11.13
C SER A 132 8.57 0.31 11.74
N ASN A 133 8.51 0.61 13.04
CA ASN A 133 9.73 0.94 13.79
C ASN A 133 10.77 -0.18 13.66
N THR A 134 12.06 0.18 13.69
CA THR A 134 13.14 -0.80 13.84
C THR A 134 13.17 -1.29 15.28
N SER A 135 13.23 -2.60 15.48
CA SER A 135 13.41 -3.24 16.78
C SER A 135 14.64 -4.14 16.74
N SER A 136 15.36 -4.31 17.86
CA SER A 136 16.56 -5.14 17.88
C SER A 136 16.60 -6.10 19.06
N ALA A 137 17.33 -7.19 18.87
CA ALA A 137 17.60 -8.17 19.91
C ALA A 137 19.05 -8.65 19.78
N THR A 138 19.76 -8.70 20.91
CA THR A 138 21.10 -9.26 20.99
C THR A 138 21.03 -10.64 21.63
N VAL A 139 21.39 -11.64 20.83
CA VAL A 139 21.53 -13.02 21.28
C VAL A 139 22.95 -13.18 21.80
N ASN A 140 23.12 -13.87 22.93
CA ASN A 140 24.41 -14.19 23.54
C ASN A 140 24.57 -15.70 23.68
#